data_AF-A0A0F2PJE3-F1
#
_entry.id   AF-A0A0F2PJE3-F1
#
_cell.length_a   1.000
_cell.length_b   1.000
_cell.length_c   1.000
_cell.angle_alpha   90.00
_cell.angle_beta   90.00
_cell.angle_gamma   90.00
#
_symmetry.space_group_name_H-M   'P 1'
#
loop_
_entity.id
_entity.type
_entity.pdbx_description
1 polymer ?
#
loop_
_entity_poly.entity_id
_entity_poly.type
_entity_poly.pdbx_seq_one_letter_code
_entity_poly.pdbx_strand_id
1 'polypeptide(L)' 'MVRSLIGRPEPQRRTVRALGLTKTNSVVVQEDTPQIRGMINKVTHLLKVEEQ' A
#
# COMPACT_ATOMS: atom_id res chain seq x y z
N MET A 1 7.24 -0.67 1.47
CA MET A 1 6.43 -1.84 1.89
C MET A 1 7.17 -2.62 2.96
N VAL A 2 6.52 -2.96 4.08
CA VAL A 2 7.16 -3.64 5.23
C VAL A 2 6.99 -5.16 5.18
N ARG A 3 5.88 -5.66 4.61
CA ARG A 3 5.60 -7.10 4.53
C ARG A 3 5.33 -7.53 3.08
N SER A 4 5.80 -8.73 2.72
CA SER A 4 5.59 -9.31 1.39
C SER A 4 4.11 -9.58 1.09
N LEU A 5 3.76 -9.52 -0.21
CA LEU A 5 2.43 -9.85 -0.75
C LEU A 5 2.21 -11.34 -1.03
N ILE A 6 3.22 -12.18 -0.84
CA ILE A 6 3.11 -13.63 -1.03
C ILE A 6 2.09 -14.19 -0.03
N GLY A 7 1.15 -15.00 -0.53
CA GLY A 7 0.07 -15.58 0.29
C GLY A 7 -1.03 -14.61 0.72
N ARG A 8 -1.02 -13.36 0.25
CA ARG A 8 -2.08 -12.38 0.54
C ARG A 8 -3.25 -12.49 -0.43
N PRO A 9 -4.50 -12.25 0.03
CA PRO A 9 -5.68 -12.23 -0.83
C PRO A 9 -5.51 -11.29 -2.03
N GLU A 10 -6.06 -11.66 -3.17
CA GLU A 10 -5.99 -10.88 -4.41
C GLU A 10 -6.44 -9.41 -4.27
N PRO A 11 -7.50 -9.07 -3.50
CA PRO A 11 -7.90 -7.68 -3.30
C PRO A 11 -6.78 -6.82 -2.68
N GLN A 12 -6.05 -7.34 -1.69
CA GLN A 12 -4.94 -6.62 -1.05
C GLN A 12 -3.79 -6.42 -2.04
N ARG A 13 -3.48 -7.45 -2.84
CA ARG A 13 -2.45 -7.38 -3.88
C ARG A 13 -2.78 -6.30 -4.92
N ARG A 14 -4.06 -6.21 -5.33
CA ARG A 14 -4.54 -5.17 -6.25
C ARG A 14 -4.45 -3.78 -5.64
N THR A 15 -4.88 -3.59 -4.39
CA THR A 15 -4.80 -2.29 -3.70
C THR A 15 -3.36 -1.80 -3.62
N VAL A 16 -2.44 -2.68 -3.20
CA VAL A 16 -1.02 -2.32 -3.06
C VAL A 16 -0.36 -2.01 -4.41
N ARG A 17 -0.70 -2.76 -5.47
CA ARG A 17 -0.25 -2.43 -6.83
C ARG A 17 -0.81 -1.10 -7.33
N ALA A 18 -2.08 -0.81 -7.05
CA ALA A 18 -2.71 0.45 -7.41
C ALA A 18 -2.11 1.65 -6.66
N LEU A 19 -1.59 1.44 -5.45
CA LEU A 19 -0.78 2.43 -4.73
C LEU A 19 0.64 2.60 -5.32
N GLY A 20 1.02 1.86 -6.37
CA GLY A 20 2.34 1.94 -7.01
C GLY A 20 3.43 1.06 -6.36
N LEU A 21 3.08 0.26 -5.36
CA LEU A 21 4.04 -0.55 -4.61
C LEU A 21 4.16 -1.95 -5.21
N THR A 22 5.11 -2.11 -6.14
CA THR A 22 5.34 -3.38 -6.87
C THR A 22 6.47 -4.24 -6.29
N LYS A 23 7.41 -3.63 -5.55
CA LYS A 23 8.58 -4.30 -4.96
C LYS A 23 8.59 -4.17 -3.44
N THR A 24 9.16 -5.15 -2.76
CA THR A 24 9.44 -5.04 -1.31
C THR A 24 10.41 -3.88 -1.07
N ASN A 25 10.26 -3.16 0.05
CA ASN A 25 11.06 -1.97 0.39
C ASN A 25 10.96 -0.78 -0.59
N SER A 26 10.01 -0.76 -1.53
CA SER A 26 9.75 0.45 -2.33
C SER A 26 8.99 1.51 -1.52
N VAL A 27 9.24 2.77 -1.87
CA VAL A 27 8.55 3.97 -1.37
C VAL A 27 7.94 4.68 -2.57
N VAL A 28 6.73 5.20 -2.40
CA VAL A 28 6.00 5.99 -3.41
C VAL A 28 5.33 7.15 -2.67
N VAL A 29 5.42 8.33 -3.24
CA VAL A 29 4.71 9.54 -2.75
C VAL A 29 3.38 9.63 -3.50
N GLN A 30 2.30 9.85 -2.76
CA GLN A 30 0.94 9.98 -3.28
C GLN A 30 0.27 11.18 -2.63
N GLU A 31 -0.69 11.78 -3.33
CA GLU A 31 -1.49 12.88 -2.81
C GLU A 31 -2.40 12.40 -1.67
N ASP A 32 -2.52 13.20 -0.61
CA ASP A 32 -3.41 12.93 0.52
C ASP A 32 -4.87 13.18 0.13
N THR A 33 -5.45 12.20 -0.54
CA THR A 33 -6.86 12.17 -0.92
C THR A 33 -7.62 11.15 -0.06
N PRO A 34 -8.91 11.38 0.25
CA PRO A 34 -9.70 10.44 1.03
C PRO A 34 -9.79 9.04 0.38
N GLN A 35 -9.70 8.96 -0.95
CA GLN A 35 -9.65 7.71 -1.70
C GLN A 35 -8.37 6.92 -1.39
N ILE A 36 -7.20 7.57 -1.47
CA ILE A 36 -5.90 6.95 -1.17
C ILE A 36 -5.84 6.56 0.31
N ARG A 37 -6.31 7.41 1.21
CA ARG A 37 -6.41 7.10 2.64
C ARG A 37 -7.28 5.87 2.90
N GLY A 38 -8.41 5.74 2.19
CA GLY A 38 -9.27 4.56 2.24
C GLY A 38 -8.57 3.28 1.73
N MET A 39 -7.76 3.40 0.68
CA MET A 39 -6.95 2.29 0.17
C MET A 39 -5.86 1.88 1.17
N ILE A 40 -5.13 2.84 1.75
CA ILE A 40 -4.11 2.62 2.78
C ILE A 40 -4.73 1.90 3.98
N ASN A 41 -5.90 2.35 4.47
CA ASN A 41 -6.57 1.74 5.62
C ASN A 41 -6.84 0.23 5.42
N LYS A 42 -7.17 -0.21 4.21
CA LYS A 42 -7.39 -1.64 3.90
C LYS A 42 -6.13 -2.48 4.00
N VAL A 43 -4.96 -1.89 3.82
CA VAL A 43 -3.66 -2.58 3.78
C VAL A 43 -2.64 -1.99 4.76
N THR A 44 -3.11 -1.29 5.79
CA THR A 44 -2.24 -0.57 6.76
C THR A 44 -1.22 -1.49 7.44
N HIS A 45 -1.59 -2.74 7.69
CA HIS A 45 -0.72 -3.76 8.29
C HIS A 45 0.40 -4.28 7.34
N LEU A 46 0.39 -3.91 6.06
CA LEU A 46 1.40 -4.28 5.06
C LEU A 46 2.38 -3.13 4.75
N LEU A 47 2.01 -1.91 5.12
CA LEU A 47 2.67 -0.67 4.72
C LEU A 47 3.17 0.10 5.95
N LYS A 48 4.15 0.96 5.73
CA LYS A 48 4.52 2.04 6.65
C LYS A 48 4.18 3.33 5.93
N VAL A 49 3.43 4.19 6.60
CA VAL A 49 3.02 5.49 6.09
C VAL A 49 3.80 6.54 6.86
N GLU A 50 4.35 7.50 6.15
CA GLU A 50 5.05 8.66 6.69
C GLU A 50 4.45 9.89 6.01
N GLU A 51 4.17 10.92 6.81
CA GLU A 51 3.69 12.21 6.30
C GLU A 51 4.91 13.07 5.96
N GLN A 52 4.93 13.66 4.76
CA GLN A 52 5.97 14.56 4.25
C GLN A 52 5.38 15.93 3.92
#